data_AF-A0A3D3DS27-F1
#
_entry.id   AF-A0A3D3DS27-F1
#
_cell.length_a   1.000
_cell.length_b   1.000
_cell.length_c   1.000
_cell.angle_alpha   90.00
_cell.angle_beta   90.00
_cell.angle_gamma   90.00
#
_symmetry.space_group_name_H-M   'P 1'
#
loop_
_entity.id
_entity.type
_entity.pdbx_description
1 polymer ?
#
loop_
_entity_poly.entity_id
_entity_poly.type
_entity_poly.pdbx_seq_one_letter_code
_entity_poly.pdbx_strand_id
1 'polypeptide(L)' 'IFHATNAGVTSWHGFAQKIFELAKAEQVDLMAIPTDSYPTPAPRPAYSVLNGGRLKRVVGVKMPDWQDALTRCIPRL' A
#
# COMPACT_ATOMS: atom_id res chain seq x y z
N ILE A 1 -19.61 1.14 11.51
CA ILE A 1 -18.59 1.50 10.49
C ILE A 1 -17.21 1.11 11.01
N PHE A 2 -16.47 0.32 10.22
CA PHE A 2 -15.10 -0.12 10.51
C PHE A 2 -14.21 0.18 9.29
N HIS A 3 -12.92 0.45 9.52
CA HIS A 3 -11.92 0.49 8.46
C HIS A 3 -11.14 -0.83 8.47
N ALA A 4 -10.96 -1.41 7.29
CA ALA A 4 -10.24 -2.66 7.09
C ALA A 4 -9.28 -2.51 5.90
N THR A 5 -8.04 -2.14 6.21
CA THR A 5 -6.90 -2.12 5.29
C THR A 5 -5.76 -2.90 5.95
N ASN A 6 -4.77 -3.35 5.17
CA ASN A 6 -3.53 -3.83 5.78
C ASN A 6 -2.90 -2.72 6.63
N ALA A 7 -2.19 -3.12 7.68
CA ALA A 7 -1.49 -2.22 8.59
C ALA A 7 -0.24 -1.64 7.94
N GLY A 8 0.26 -0.57 8.54
CA GLY A 8 1.41 0.19 8.02
C GLY A 8 1.00 1.29 7.04
N VAL A 9 2.00 1.96 6.49
CA VAL A 9 1.84 3.10 5.57
C VAL A 9 2.93 3.01 4.51
N THR A 10 2.61 3.44 3.29
CA THR A 10 3.57 3.64 2.21
C THR A 10 2.99 4.64 1.21
N SER A 11 3.86 5.19 0.36
CA SER A 11 3.46 5.88 -0.87
C SER A 11 3.24 4.88 -2.01
N TRP A 12 2.66 5.35 -3.13
CA TRP A 12 2.59 4.56 -4.37
C TRP A 12 3.97 4.12 -4.86
N HIS A 13 4.96 5.00 -4.76
CA HIS A 13 6.35 4.69 -5.09
C HIS A 13 6.90 3.55 -4.21
N GLY A 14 6.75 3.64 -2.88
CA GLY A 14 7.24 2.59 -1.98
C GLY A 14 6.54 1.25 -2.18
N PHE A 15 5.25 1.27 -2.54
CA PHE A 15 4.51 0.06 -2.88
C PHE A 15 5.04 -0.58 -4.17
N ALA A 16 5.24 0.22 -5.24
CA ALA A 16 5.82 -0.24 -6.50
C ALA A 16 7.24 -0.80 -6.33
N GLN A 17 8.08 -0.12 -5.54
CA GLN A 17 9.43 -0.58 -5.24
C GLN A 17 9.42 -1.99 -4.62
N LYS A 18 8.55 -2.22 -3.63
CA LYS A 18 8.44 -3.53 -2.99
C LYS A 18 7.90 -4.61 -3.94
N ILE A 19 7.01 -4.24 -4.86
CA ILE A 19 6.53 -5.16 -5.91
C ILE A 19 7.70 -5.59 -6.80
N PHE A 20 8.50 -4.65 -7.30
CA PHE A 20 9.64 -4.98 -8.17
C PHE A 20 10.71 -5.81 -7.45
N GLU A 21 10.98 -5.51 -6.18
CA GLU A 21 11.85 -6.32 -5.32
C GLU A 21 11.34 -7.78 -5.26
N LEU A 22 10.06 -7.98 -4.94
CA LEU A 22 9.48 -9.33 -4.81
C LEU A 22 9.38 -10.07 -6.15
N ALA A 23 9.18 -9.34 -7.25
CA ALA A 23 9.14 -9.88 -8.61
C ALA A 23 10.54 -10.13 -9.20
N LYS A 24 11.62 -9.81 -8.48
CA LYS A 24 13.01 -9.86 -8.96
C LYS A 24 13.21 -9.04 -10.25
N ALA A 25 12.49 -7.93 -10.38
CA ALA A 25 12.52 -7.03 -11.53
C ALA A 25 13.49 -5.87 -11.29
N GLU A 26 14.75 -6.19 -10.99
CA GLU A 26 15.76 -5.21 -10.53
C GLU A 26 16.19 -4.19 -11.61
N GLN A 27 15.84 -4.44 -12.87
CA GLN A 27 16.19 -3.57 -14.00
C GLN A 27 15.16 -2.46 -14.26
N VAL A 28 14.08 -2.38 -13.49
CA VAL A 28 13.07 -1.34 -13.67
C VAL A 28 13.56 -0.02 -13.08
N ASP A 29 13.65 1.00 -13.93
CA ASP A 29 13.93 2.37 -13.50
C ASP A 29 12.67 2.97 -12.84
N LEU A 30 12.63 2.92 -11.51
CA LEU A 30 11.53 3.43 -10.71
C LEU A 30 11.88 4.82 -10.14
N MET A 31 11.21 5.84 -10.68
CA MET A 31 11.39 7.23 -10.28
C MET A 31 10.20 7.74 -9.47
N ALA A 32 10.49 8.37 -8.32
CA ALA A 32 9.47 9.07 -7.55
C ALA A 32 9.08 10.38 -8.24
N ILE A 33 7.77 10.63 -8.35
CA ILE A 33 7.24 11.90 -8.85
C ILE A 33 6.25 12.51 -7.86
N PRO A 34 6.17 13.85 -7.78
CA PRO A 34 5.09 14.52 -7.06
C PRO A 34 3.75 14.38 -7.81
N THR A 35 2.64 14.53 -7.09
CA THR A 35 1.28 14.34 -7.66
C THR A 35 0.95 15.34 -8.76
N ASP A 36 1.51 16.56 -8.70
CA ASP A 36 1.35 17.59 -9.73
C ASP A 36 1.97 17.21 -11.08
N SER A 37 2.97 16.33 -11.07
CA SER A 37 3.61 15.78 -12.26
C SER A 37 2.78 14.67 -12.93
N TYR A 38 1.66 14.28 -12.31
CA TYR A 38 0.72 13.30 -12.87
C TYR A 38 -0.74 13.72 -12.63
N PRO A 39 -1.25 14.73 -13.36
CA PRO A 39 -2.60 15.23 -13.17
C PRO A 39 -3.63 14.20 -13.63
N THR A 40 -4.54 13.82 -12.73
CA THR A 40 -5.70 12.97 -13.06
C THR A 40 -7.00 13.77 -12.99
N PRO A 41 -8.03 13.47 -13.81
CA PRO A 41 -9.31 14.19 -13.79
C PRO A 41 -9.98 14.25 -12.41
N ALA A 42 -9.87 13.15 -11.64
CA ALA A 42 -10.33 13.11 -10.27
C ALA A 42 -9.20 13.52 -9.30
N PRO A 43 -9.46 14.42 -8.34
CA PRO A 43 -8.49 14.76 -7.31
C PRO A 43 -8.24 13.54 -6.40
N ARG A 44 -6.97 13.30 -6.07
CA ARG A 44 -6.55 12.23 -5.17
C ARG A 44 -6.15 12.82 -3.82
N PRO A 45 -6.59 12.23 -2.70
CA PRO A 45 -6.10 12.63 -1.39
C PRO A 45 -4.59 12.40 -1.29
N ALA A 46 -3.86 13.37 -0.76
CA ALA A 46 -2.43 13.23 -0.48
C ALA A 46 -2.14 12.18 0.62
N TYR A 47 -3.13 11.92 1.48
CA TYR A 47 -3.03 10.96 2.57
C TYR A 47 -4.35 10.19 2.74
N SER A 48 -4.32 8.88 2.52
CA SER A 48 -5.48 8.00 2.55
C SER A 48 -5.36 6.83 3.54
N VAL A 49 -4.42 6.91 4.49
CA VAL A 49 -4.25 5.89 5.53
C VAL A 49 -5.44 5.89 6.49
N LEU A 50 -6.01 4.71 6.71
CA LEU A 50 -7.17 4.54 7.57
C LEU A 50 -6.81 3.92 8.93
N ASN A 51 -7.42 4.42 9.99
CA ASN A 51 -7.24 3.85 11.34
C ASN A 51 -8.10 2.59 11.52
N GLY A 52 -7.45 1.41 11.52
CA GLY A 52 -8.08 0.10 11.79
C GLY A 52 -8.28 -0.23 13.28
N GLY A 53 -8.01 0.70 14.20
CA GLY A 53 -8.03 0.47 15.65
C GLY A 53 -9.40 0.06 16.19
N ARG A 54 -10.49 0.55 15.61
CA ARG A 54 -11.85 0.14 16.00
C ARG A 54 -12.10 -1.34 15.67
N LEU A 55 -11.64 -1.80 14.51
CA LEU A 55 -11.77 -3.21 14.10
C LEU A 55 -11.02 -4.12 15.09
N LYS A 56 -9.77 -3.75 15.42
CA LYS A 56 -8.97 -4.47 16.42
C LYS A 56 -9.63 -4.51 17.79
N ARG A 57 -10.13 -3.38 18.30
CA ARG A 57 -10.69 -3.31 19.67
C ARG A 57 -12.03 -4.02 19.82
N VAL A 58 -12.92 -3.88 18.84
CA VAL A 58 -14.31 -4.37 18.96
C VAL A 58 -14.45 -5.80 18.45
N VAL A 59 -13.73 -6.16 17.37
CA VAL A 59 -13.87 -7.46 16.71
C VAL A 59 -12.67 -8.38 17.01
N GLY A 60 -11.59 -7.85 17.60
CA GLY A 60 -10.37 -8.62 17.85
C GLY A 60 -9.51 -8.88 16.60
N VAL A 61 -9.95 -8.40 15.43
CA VAL A 61 -9.26 -8.63 14.16
C VAL A 61 -8.12 -7.63 13.99
N LYS A 62 -6.89 -8.14 13.91
CA LYS A 62 -5.70 -7.39 13.52
C LYS A 62 -5.39 -7.67 12.05
N MET A 63 -5.45 -6.64 11.21
CA MET A 63 -5.03 -6.73 9.81
C MET A 63 -3.49 -6.94 9.74
N PRO A 64 -3.00 -7.72 8.75
CA PRO A 64 -1.57 -7.98 8.60
C PRO A 64 -0.81 -6.72 8.19
N ASP A 65 0.51 -6.70 8.37
CA ASP A 65 1.35 -5.69 7.74
C ASP A 65 1.21 -5.75 6.20
N TRP A 66 1.25 -4.60 5.53
CA TRP A 66 1.08 -4.55 4.09
C TRP A 66 2.20 -5.29 3.34
N GLN A 67 3.43 -5.29 3.87
CA GLN A 67 4.55 -6.01 3.26
C GLN A 67 4.34 -7.52 3.37
N ASP A 68 3.96 -8.01 4.56
CA ASP A 68 3.65 -9.44 4.77
C ASP A 68 2.51 -9.93 3.86
N ALA A 69 1.48 -9.10 3.69
CA ALA A 69 0.38 -9.41 2.78
C ALA A 69 0.84 -9.42 1.32
N LEU A 70 1.68 -8.46 0.92
CA LEU A 70 2.21 -8.37 -0.44
C LEU A 70 3.13 -9.56 -0.77
N THR A 71 4.03 -9.95 0.13
CA THR A 71 4.91 -11.12 -0.02
C THR A 71 4.14 -12.42 -0.21
N ARG A 72 2.94 -12.55 0.37
CA ARG A 72 2.05 -13.71 0.13
C ARG A 72 1.27 -13.62 -1.17
N CYS A 73 1.06 -12.41 -1.68
CA CYS A 73 0.28 -12.14 -2.89
C CYS A 73 1.10 -12.39 -4.15
N ILE A 74 2.30 -11.80 -4.24
CA ILE A 74 3.12 -11.78 -5.47
C ILE A 74 3.42 -13.20 -6.01
N PRO A 75 3.80 -14.21 -5.21
CA PRO A 75 4.08 -15.56 -5.72
C PRO A 75 2.86 -16.31 -6.29
N ARG A 76 1.65 -15.75 -6.16
CA ARG A 76 0.40 -16.36 -6.65
C ARG A 76 -0.08 -15.76 -7.97
N LEU A 77 0.69 -14.86 -8.56
CA LEU A 77 0.46 -14.23 -9.87
C LEU A 77 1.31 -14.94 -10.93
#